data_AF-A0A9N8JX19-F1
#
_entry.id   AF-A0A9N8JX19-F1
#
_cell.length_a   1.000
_cell.length_b   1.000
_cell.length_c   1.000
_cell.angle_alpha   90.00
_cell.angle_beta   90.00
_cell.angle_gamma   90.00
#
_symmetry.space_group_name_H-M   'P 1'
#
loop_
_entity.id
_entity.type
_entity.pdbx_description
1 polymer ?
#
loop_
_entity_poly.entity_id
_entity_poly.type
_entity_poly.pdbx_seq_one_letter_code
_entity_poly.pdbx_strand_id
1 'polypeptide(L)'
;MAAASDKARFYMEQSVPELQEYERKKIFTREEITSIARKRSEFEHLLNTPGAATPADYARYALYEMNLDSLRKKRSKRMGVKATAFAGQKKIFFVLERGVRRFQGDMGLWMQYLEFCRKEAANKKLAKALTQCLRMHPIKWDLWTWAAKYYFEQQADMPTARSYMQRGLRFCKRERKLWLEYAKLEMLYVAKIAARRKILGLDIERTAKQIDSTLDADADMMALPDVTADEIKPEGAPEPKQAVDEEALKKLAASPALNGDIPRIIFETSMRDFNDPTLAEQFFDVFAGFTDVPCTSKLLQHIIDYLSNQESAASKISMQICFAKLELLDTNTQEAIESADFPLKLAKALSVLKKGMGESPKHNADLAEKVVALLLPYFNFELDEDIERVLRSALAQYIRTLHQGSFDRVKAVVKRQLKAGNEAEATLLIEIAGKACPIQKAQLEALISS
;
A
#
# COMPACT_ATOMS: atom_id res chain seq x y z
N MET A 1 -41.23 -25.52 -12.46
CA MET A 1 -40.85 -25.82 -11.06
C MET A 1 -40.18 -27.19 -10.90
N ALA A 2 -40.61 -28.25 -11.60
CA ALA A 2 -39.99 -29.60 -11.52
C ALA A 2 -38.45 -29.59 -11.67
N ALA A 3 -37.91 -29.01 -12.75
CA ALA A 3 -36.47 -28.99 -12.99
C ALA A 3 -35.61 -28.25 -11.93
N ALA A 4 -36.19 -27.29 -11.19
CA ALA A 4 -35.49 -26.60 -10.10
C ALA A 4 -35.43 -27.49 -8.84
N SER A 5 -36.52 -28.22 -8.56
CA SER A 5 -36.58 -29.20 -7.49
C SER A 5 -35.64 -30.38 -7.75
N ASP A 6 -35.55 -30.87 -8.99
CA ASP A 6 -34.65 -31.96 -9.36
C ASP A 6 -33.18 -31.57 -9.20
N LYS A 7 -32.81 -30.33 -9.58
CA LYS A 7 -31.46 -29.79 -9.35
C LYS A 7 -31.14 -29.61 -7.87
N ALA A 8 -32.10 -29.13 -7.08
CA ALA A 8 -31.92 -29.00 -5.63
C ALA A 8 -31.69 -30.37 -4.98
N ARG A 9 -32.49 -31.38 -5.37
CA ARG A 9 -32.36 -32.76 -4.92
C ARG A 9 -30.98 -33.35 -5.26
N PHE A 10 -30.50 -33.16 -6.49
CA PHE A 10 -29.18 -33.60 -6.91
C PHE A 10 -28.05 -33.02 -6.02
N TYR A 11 -28.07 -31.73 -5.71
CA TYR A 11 -27.06 -31.11 -4.84
C TYR A 11 -27.18 -31.53 -3.38
N MET A 12 -28.38 -31.86 -2.92
CA MET A 12 -28.61 -32.44 -1.59
C MET A 12 -28.01 -33.85 -1.51
N GLU A 13 -28.28 -34.70 -2.50
CA GLU A 13 -27.73 -36.06 -2.60
C GLU A 13 -26.19 -36.04 -2.59
N GLN A 14 -25.56 -35.08 -3.27
CA GLN A 14 -24.11 -34.89 -3.23
C GLN A 14 -23.56 -34.55 -1.83
N SER A 15 -24.37 -33.97 -0.95
CA SER A 15 -23.97 -33.62 0.43
C SER A 15 -24.23 -34.74 1.45
N VAL A 16 -24.97 -35.80 1.08
CA VAL A 16 -25.30 -36.91 1.98
C VAL A 16 -24.05 -37.65 2.50
N PRO A 17 -23.04 -37.99 1.67
CA PRO A 17 -21.86 -38.69 2.17
C PRO A 17 -21.09 -37.90 3.23
N GLU A 18 -21.05 -36.57 3.10
CA GLU A 18 -20.43 -35.66 4.09
C GLU A 18 -21.18 -35.72 5.43
N LEU A 19 -22.51 -35.65 5.40
CA LEU A 19 -23.32 -35.71 6.61
C LEU A 19 -23.26 -37.08 7.31
N GLN A 20 -23.22 -38.17 6.54
CA GLN A 20 -23.00 -39.52 7.09
C GLN A 20 -21.63 -39.65 7.76
N GLU A 21 -20.60 -39.00 7.21
CA GLU A 21 -19.28 -38.99 7.85
C GLU A 21 -19.31 -38.24 9.18
N TYR A 22 -20.03 -37.11 9.26
CA TYR A 22 -20.21 -36.35 10.49
C TYR A 22 -20.93 -37.15 11.57
N GLU A 23 -21.91 -37.98 11.19
CA GLU A 23 -22.60 -38.91 12.08
C GLU A 23 -21.65 -40.02 12.57
N ARG A 24 -20.95 -40.70 11.65
CA ARG A 24 -20.00 -41.77 11.98
C ARG A 24 -18.90 -41.32 12.93
N LYS A 25 -18.37 -40.11 12.70
CA LYS A 25 -17.33 -39.49 13.54
C LYS A 25 -17.87 -38.82 14.80
N LYS A 26 -19.18 -38.86 15.03
CA LYS A 26 -19.87 -38.25 16.19
C LYS A 26 -19.49 -36.77 16.38
N ILE A 27 -19.25 -36.04 15.29
CA ILE A 27 -18.92 -34.60 15.32
C ILE A 27 -20.20 -33.79 15.54
N PHE A 28 -21.31 -34.27 14.99
CA PHE A 28 -22.64 -33.68 15.10
C PHE A 28 -23.63 -34.77 15.54
N THR A 29 -24.67 -34.37 16.26
CA THR A 29 -25.78 -35.26 16.61
C THR A 29 -26.73 -35.43 15.43
N ARG A 30 -27.58 -36.46 15.45
CA ARG A 30 -28.55 -36.72 14.37
C ARG A 30 -29.56 -35.57 14.22
N GLU A 31 -29.94 -34.93 15.33
CA GLU A 31 -30.82 -33.76 15.34
C GLU A 31 -30.15 -32.55 14.67
N GLU A 32 -28.88 -32.29 15.01
CA GLU A 32 -28.09 -31.23 14.37
C GLU A 32 -27.93 -31.49 12.87
N ILE A 33 -27.62 -32.72 12.46
CA ILE A 33 -27.49 -33.09 11.04
C ILE A 33 -28.81 -32.86 10.30
N THR A 34 -29.94 -33.17 10.92
CA THR A 34 -31.27 -32.93 10.34
C THR A 34 -31.52 -31.43 10.17
N SER A 35 -31.14 -30.63 11.16
CA SER A 35 -31.22 -29.16 11.07
C SER A 35 -30.31 -28.59 9.97
N ILE A 36 -29.10 -29.13 9.80
CA ILE A 36 -28.15 -28.74 8.75
C ILE A 36 -28.71 -29.11 7.37
N ALA A 37 -29.24 -30.33 7.22
CA ALA A 37 -29.84 -30.80 5.98
C ALA A 37 -31.06 -29.95 5.58
N ARG A 38 -31.91 -29.58 6.55
CA ARG A 38 -33.05 -28.68 6.33
C ARG A 38 -32.61 -27.31 5.85
N LYS A 39 -31.65 -26.66 6.54
CA LYS A 39 -31.13 -25.35 6.12
C LYS A 39 -30.48 -25.39 4.74
N ARG A 40 -29.69 -26.43 4.45
CA ARG A 40 -29.11 -26.64 3.11
C ARG A 40 -30.19 -26.80 2.04
N SER A 41 -31.26 -27.54 2.34
CA SER A 41 -32.41 -27.70 1.44
C SER A 41 -33.08 -26.36 1.15
N GLU A 42 -33.36 -25.56 2.18
CA GLU A 42 -33.96 -24.22 2.04
C GLU A 42 -33.11 -23.31 1.14
N PHE A 43 -31.78 -23.29 1.33
CA PHE A 43 -30.87 -22.54 0.46
C PHE A 43 -30.83 -23.09 -0.98
N GLU A 44 -30.73 -24.41 -1.17
CA GLU A 44 -30.66 -24.99 -2.53
C GLU A 44 -31.97 -24.79 -3.31
N HIS A 45 -33.12 -24.83 -2.64
CA HIS A 45 -34.41 -24.47 -3.27
C HIS A 45 -34.45 -22.98 -3.65
N LEU A 46 -34.04 -22.09 -2.74
CA LEU A 46 -34.00 -20.66 -3.02
C LEU A 46 -33.08 -20.32 -4.21
N LEU A 47 -31.88 -20.92 -4.25
CA LEU A 47 -30.87 -20.65 -5.27
C LEU A 47 -31.25 -21.20 -6.66
N ASN A 48 -31.93 -22.35 -6.70
CA ASN A 48 -32.35 -22.99 -7.94
C ASN A 48 -33.70 -22.47 -8.46
N THR A 49 -34.46 -21.75 -7.64
CA THR A 49 -35.70 -21.11 -8.08
C THR A 49 -35.39 -20.03 -9.14
N PRO A 50 -35.98 -20.09 -10.34
CA PRO A 50 -35.80 -19.06 -11.36
C PRO A 50 -36.23 -17.68 -10.85
N GLY A 51 -35.44 -16.65 -11.14
CA GLY A 51 -35.75 -15.26 -10.77
C GLY A 51 -35.65 -14.88 -9.29
N ALA A 52 -35.75 -15.83 -8.37
CA ALA A 52 -35.73 -15.55 -6.92
C ALA A 52 -34.32 -15.36 -6.33
N ALA A 53 -33.31 -16.01 -6.92
CA ALA A 53 -31.96 -15.96 -6.36
C ALA A 53 -31.33 -14.58 -6.53
N THR A 54 -30.79 -14.01 -5.45
CA THR A 54 -30.01 -12.77 -5.47
C THR A 54 -28.53 -13.04 -5.15
N PRO A 55 -27.60 -12.13 -5.50
CA PRO A 55 -26.20 -12.24 -5.07
C PRO A 55 -26.06 -12.34 -3.54
N ALA A 56 -26.92 -11.64 -2.80
CA ALA A 56 -26.96 -11.69 -1.35
C ALA A 56 -27.32 -13.08 -0.80
N ASP A 57 -28.16 -13.86 -1.49
CA ASP A 57 -28.50 -15.21 -1.05
C ASP A 57 -27.33 -16.18 -1.21
N TYR A 58 -26.53 -16.04 -2.28
CA TYR A 58 -25.27 -16.78 -2.42
C TYR A 58 -24.28 -16.39 -1.32
N ALA A 59 -24.18 -15.10 -0.99
CA ALA A 59 -23.32 -14.61 0.09
C ALA A 59 -23.76 -15.16 1.47
N ARG A 60 -25.07 -15.18 1.75
CA ARG A 60 -25.65 -15.75 2.98
C ARG A 60 -25.41 -17.25 3.08
N TYR A 61 -25.59 -17.99 2.00
CA TYR A 61 -25.32 -19.43 1.99
C TYR A 61 -23.83 -19.72 2.17
N ALA A 62 -22.95 -18.98 1.50
CA ALA A 62 -21.51 -19.09 1.70
C ALA A 62 -21.10 -18.77 3.15
N LEU A 63 -21.68 -17.74 3.77
CA LEU A 63 -21.44 -17.40 5.18
C LEU A 63 -21.92 -18.51 6.12
N TYR A 64 -23.10 -19.09 5.86
CA TYR A 64 -23.61 -20.22 6.62
C TYR A 64 -22.64 -21.43 6.55
N GLU A 65 -22.17 -21.78 5.36
CA GLU A 65 -21.22 -22.89 5.18
C GLU A 65 -19.84 -22.58 5.79
N MET A 66 -19.36 -21.32 5.73
CA MET A 66 -18.14 -20.90 6.44
C MET A 66 -18.28 -21.07 7.96
N ASN A 67 -19.42 -20.66 8.52
CA ASN A 67 -19.70 -20.82 9.94
C ASN A 67 -19.79 -22.29 10.33
N LEU A 68 -20.43 -23.12 9.52
CA LEU A 68 -20.51 -24.56 9.72
C LEU A 68 -19.13 -25.22 9.69
N ASP A 69 -18.26 -24.86 8.73
CA ASP A 69 -16.90 -25.37 8.66
C ASP A 69 -16.06 -24.93 9.87
N SER A 70 -16.23 -23.69 10.34
CA SER A 70 -15.56 -23.21 11.55
C SER A 70 -15.99 -23.98 12.81
N LEU A 71 -17.29 -24.28 12.94
CA LEU A 71 -17.85 -25.07 14.03
C LEU A 71 -17.32 -26.50 14.00
N ARG A 72 -17.29 -27.10 12.80
CA ARG A 72 -16.73 -28.42 12.56
C ARG A 72 -15.25 -28.50 12.95
N LYS A 73 -14.43 -27.53 12.53
CA LYS A 73 -12.99 -27.43 12.89
C LYS A 73 -12.81 -27.36 14.41
N LYS A 74 -13.60 -26.52 15.11
CA LYS A 74 -13.57 -26.41 16.59
C LYS A 74 -13.94 -27.73 17.29
N ARG A 75 -15.02 -28.38 16.85
CA ARG A 75 -15.48 -29.66 17.43
C ARG A 75 -14.52 -30.80 17.17
N SER A 76 -13.99 -30.89 15.95
CA SER A 76 -12.97 -31.86 15.55
C SER A 76 -11.71 -31.74 16.41
N LYS A 77 -11.24 -30.51 16.67
CA LYS A 77 -10.13 -30.25 17.59
C LYS A 77 -10.43 -30.71 19.02
N ARG A 78 -11.62 -30.40 19.54
CA ARG A 78 -12.04 -30.79 20.90
C ARG A 78 -12.15 -32.30 21.08
N MET A 79 -12.65 -33.01 20.08
CA MET A 79 -12.86 -34.46 20.12
C MET A 79 -11.61 -35.26 19.74
N GLY A 80 -10.52 -34.61 19.31
CA GLY A 80 -9.30 -35.29 18.82
C GLY A 80 -9.51 -36.10 17.54
N VAL A 81 -10.64 -35.94 16.84
CA VAL A 81 -10.97 -36.70 15.64
C VAL A 81 -10.39 -35.98 14.42
N LYS A 82 -9.62 -36.68 13.59
CA LYS A 82 -9.20 -36.18 12.27
C LYS A 82 -10.42 -36.06 11.34
N ALA A 83 -11.00 -34.87 11.26
CA ALA A 83 -12.06 -34.57 10.30
C ALA A 83 -11.51 -34.49 8.86
N THR A 84 -12.35 -34.74 7.86
CA THR A 84 -12.02 -34.59 6.44
C THR A 84 -11.75 -33.13 6.12
N ALA A 85 -10.48 -32.71 6.12
CA ALA A 85 -10.11 -31.29 6.09
C ALA A 85 -10.80 -30.47 4.98
N PHE A 86 -11.05 -31.07 3.82
CA PHE A 86 -11.44 -30.36 2.59
C PHE A 86 -12.95 -30.36 2.24
N ALA A 87 -13.80 -31.10 2.96
CA ALA A 87 -15.21 -31.25 2.58
C ALA A 87 -15.99 -29.93 2.62
N GLY A 88 -15.91 -29.20 3.75
CA GLY A 88 -16.55 -27.88 3.90
C GLY A 88 -16.03 -26.84 2.92
N GLN A 89 -14.70 -26.77 2.76
CA GLN A 89 -14.06 -25.88 1.78
C GLN A 89 -14.56 -26.12 0.35
N LYS A 90 -14.68 -27.39 -0.07
CA LYS A 90 -15.19 -27.74 -1.41
C LYS A 90 -16.61 -27.24 -1.63
N LYS A 91 -17.49 -27.36 -0.62
CA LYS A 91 -18.88 -26.86 -0.70
C LYS A 91 -18.91 -25.34 -0.79
N ILE A 92 -18.13 -24.63 0.04
CA ILE A 92 -18.04 -23.16 0.00
C ILE A 92 -17.55 -22.68 -1.38
N PHE A 93 -16.48 -23.30 -1.91
CA PHE A 93 -16.00 -23.01 -3.27
C PHE A 93 -17.09 -23.27 -4.31
N PHE A 94 -17.81 -24.39 -4.21
CA PHE A 94 -18.87 -24.73 -5.15
C PHE A 94 -20.01 -23.71 -5.16
N VAL A 95 -20.44 -23.24 -3.98
CA VAL A 95 -21.50 -22.22 -3.85
C VAL A 95 -21.04 -20.89 -4.45
N LEU A 96 -19.83 -20.43 -4.09
CA LEU A 96 -19.30 -19.16 -4.59
C LEU A 96 -19.02 -19.24 -6.11
N GLU A 97 -18.47 -20.34 -6.62
CA GLU A 97 -18.24 -20.57 -8.06
C GLU A 97 -19.56 -20.54 -8.84
N ARG A 98 -20.65 -21.12 -8.31
CA ARG A 98 -21.99 -21.00 -8.90
C ARG A 98 -22.50 -19.57 -8.88
N GLY A 99 -22.30 -18.88 -7.76
CA GLY A 99 -22.69 -17.49 -7.57
C GLY A 99 -22.04 -16.57 -8.59
N VAL A 100 -20.71 -16.59 -8.71
CA VAL A 100 -19.97 -15.72 -9.64
C VAL A 100 -20.23 -16.05 -11.11
N ARG A 101 -20.55 -17.31 -11.45
CA ARG A 101 -20.93 -17.69 -12.81
C ARG A 101 -22.31 -17.15 -13.21
N ARG A 102 -23.26 -17.12 -12.27
CA ARG A 102 -24.62 -16.61 -12.48
C ARG A 102 -24.67 -15.09 -12.42
N PHE A 103 -23.99 -14.48 -11.46
CA PHE A 103 -23.96 -13.03 -11.21
C PHE A 103 -22.58 -12.45 -11.49
N GLN A 104 -22.19 -12.46 -12.76
CA GLN A 104 -20.86 -12.00 -13.17
C GLN A 104 -20.65 -10.50 -12.92
N GLY A 105 -21.72 -9.70 -12.87
CA GLY A 105 -21.68 -8.26 -12.67
C GLY A 105 -21.50 -7.81 -11.22
N ASP A 106 -21.83 -8.66 -10.24
CA ASP A 106 -21.78 -8.26 -8.83
C ASP A 106 -20.35 -8.33 -8.28
N MET A 107 -19.80 -7.17 -7.93
CA MET A 107 -18.44 -7.04 -7.43
C MET A 107 -18.30 -7.59 -6.00
N GLY A 108 -19.34 -7.45 -5.18
CA GLY A 108 -19.31 -7.90 -3.79
C GLY A 108 -19.06 -9.40 -3.69
N LEU A 109 -19.80 -10.18 -4.50
CA LEU A 109 -19.64 -11.64 -4.56
C LEU A 109 -18.27 -12.06 -5.11
N TRP A 110 -17.73 -11.35 -6.10
CA TRP A 110 -16.37 -11.58 -6.58
C TRP A 110 -15.34 -11.35 -5.48
N MET A 111 -15.43 -10.23 -4.76
CA MET A 111 -14.51 -9.94 -3.65
C MET A 111 -14.62 -10.97 -2.52
N GLN A 112 -15.83 -11.41 -2.16
CA GLN A 112 -16.01 -12.48 -1.17
C GLN A 112 -15.35 -13.79 -1.63
N TYR A 113 -15.47 -14.13 -2.92
CA TYR A 113 -14.84 -15.32 -3.48
C TYR A 113 -13.31 -15.24 -3.54
N LEU A 114 -12.77 -14.09 -3.95
CA LEU A 114 -11.33 -13.83 -3.98
C LEU A 114 -10.73 -13.83 -2.57
N GLU A 115 -11.41 -13.20 -1.61
CA GLU A 115 -11.00 -13.16 -0.21
C GLU A 115 -11.03 -14.56 0.42
N PHE A 116 -12.05 -15.38 0.11
CA PHE A 116 -12.10 -16.77 0.56
C PHE A 116 -10.97 -17.61 -0.04
N CYS A 117 -10.70 -17.47 -1.34
CA CYS A 117 -9.57 -18.12 -1.99
C CYS A 117 -8.23 -17.73 -1.35
N ARG A 118 -8.07 -16.45 -0.97
CA ARG A 118 -6.89 -15.92 -0.26
C ARG A 118 -6.74 -16.55 1.12
N LYS A 119 -7.81 -16.57 1.92
CA LYS A 119 -7.80 -17.14 3.29
C LYS A 119 -7.46 -18.63 3.32
N GLU A 120 -7.93 -19.39 2.34
CA GLU A 120 -7.66 -20.84 2.25
C GLU A 120 -6.37 -21.17 1.46
N ALA A 121 -5.56 -20.17 1.10
CA ALA A 121 -4.31 -20.31 0.34
C ALA A 121 -4.44 -21.14 -0.97
N ALA A 122 -5.60 -21.06 -1.62
CA ALA A 122 -5.91 -21.83 -2.83
C ALA A 122 -5.38 -21.13 -4.10
N ASN A 123 -4.06 -20.95 -4.21
CA ASN A 123 -3.39 -20.10 -5.22
C ASN A 123 -3.81 -20.39 -6.67
N LYS A 124 -3.90 -21.66 -7.06
CA LYS A 124 -4.31 -22.06 -8.43
C LYS A 124 -5.76 -21.68 -8.74
N LYS A 125 -6.67 -21.82 -7.76
CA LYS A 125 -8.07 -21.42 -7.92
C LYS A 125 -8.19 -19.90 -7.93
N LEU A 126 -7.44 -19.22 -7.07
CA LEU A 126 -7.39 -17.77 -7.02
C LEU A 126 -6.91 -17.16 -8.34
N ALA A 127 -5.85 -17.70 -8.94
CA ALA A 127 -5.35 -17.24 -10.24
C ALA A 127 -6.41 -17.35 -11.35
N LYS A 128 -7.15 -18.48 -11.38
CA LYS A 128 -8.27 -18.68 -12.32
C LYS A 128 -9.42 -17.71 -12.04
N ALA A 129 -9.79 -17.54 -10.78
CA ALA A 129 -10.83 -16.62 -10.33
C ALA A 129 -10.51 -15.18 -10.70
N LEU A 130 -9.29 -14.73 -10.43
CA LEU A 130 -8.77 -13.41 -10.80
C LEU A 130 -8.83 -13.19 -12.31
N THR A 131 -8.35 -14.16 -13.09
CA THR A 131 -8.37 -14.06 -14.56
C THR A 131 -9.80 -13.93 -15.08
N GLN A 132 -10.74 -14.69 -14.52
CA GLN A 132 -12.15 -14.60 -14.89
C GLN A 132 -12.75 -13.24 -14.44
N CYS A 133 -12.47 -12.80 -13.22
CA CYS A 133 -12.96 -11.53 -12.69
C CYS A 133 -12.48 -10.34 -13.52
N LEU A 134 -11.18 -10.28 -13.83
CA LEU A 134 -10.56 -9.23 -14.65
C LEU A 134 -11.07 -9.23 -16.10
N ARG A 135 -11.38 -10.41 -16.66
CA ARG A 135 -12.00 -10.50 -17.99
C ARG A 135 -13.40 -9.89 -18.01
N MET A 136 -14.16 -10.02 -16.92
CA MET A 136 -15.50 -9.45 -16.82
C MET A 136 -15.48 -7.97 -16.43
N HIS A 137 -14.48 -7.52 -15.67
CA HIS A 137 -14.37 -6.15 -15.14
C HIS A 137 -13.02 -5.49 -15.47
N PRO A 138 -12.62 -5.33 -16.75
CA PRO A 138 -11.29 -4.83 -17.10
C PRO A 138 -11.06 -3.36 -16.76
N ILE A 139 -12.13 -2.56 -16.64
CA ILE A 139 -12.07 -1.10 -16.43
C ILE A 139 -11.83 -0.74 -14.96
N LYS A 140 -12.10 -1.66 -14.02
CA LYS A 140 -11.94 -1.39 -12.59
C LYS A 140 -10.46 -1.51 -12.19
N TRP A 141 -9.80 -0.37 -11.99
CA TRP A 141 -8.39 -0.31 -11.62
C TRP A 141 -8.08 -0.98 -10.27
N ASP A 142 -9.00 -0.90 -9.31
CA ASP A 142 -8.88 -1.51 -7.96
C ASP A 142 -8.62 -3.02 -8.00
N LEU A 143 -9.12 -3.72 -9.02
CA LEU A 143 -8.89 -5.15 -9.19
C LEU A 143 -7.46 -5.47 -9.62
N TRP A 144 -6.88 -4.65 -10.49
CA TRP A 144 -5.51 -4.81 -10.99
C TRP A 144 -4.49 -4.55 -9.87
N THR A 145 -4.57 -3.36 -9.28
CA THR A 145 -4.69 -3.17 -7.83
C THR A 145 -4.36 -4.33 -6.91
N TRP A 146 -5.47 -4.91 -6.45
CA TRP A 146 -5.56 -6.02 -5.53
C TRP A 146 -4.80 -7.26 -6.02
N ALA A 147 -4.90 -7.60 -7.32
CA ALA A 147 -4.21 -8.75 -7.88
C ALA A 147 -2.68 -8.61 -7.77
N ALA A 148 -2.11 -7.45 -8.13
CA ALA A 148 -0.67 -7.25 -8.05
C ALA A 148 -0.17 -7.26 -6.60
N LYS A 149 -0.91 -6.62 -5.67
CA LYS A 149 -0.60 -6.66 -4.23
C LYS A 149 -0.58 -8.09 -3.70
N TYR A 150 -1.55 -8.92 -4.09
CA TYR A 150 -1.59 -10.33 -3.72
C TYR A 150 -0.33 -11.09 -4.18
N TYR A 151 0.04 -10.99 -5.46
CA TYR A 151 1.21 -11.70 -5.98
C TYR A 151 2.53 -11.19 -5.38
N PHE A 152 2.62 -9.89 -5.10
CA PHE A 152 3.80 -9.28 -4.48
C PHE A 152 3.96 -9.64 -3.00
N GLU A 153 2.89 -9.59 -2.22
CA GLU A 153 2.94 -9.81 -0.77
C GLU A 153 2.89 -11.29 -0.39
N GLN A 154 2.00 -12.06 -1.01
CA GLN A 154 1.71 -13.44 -0.59
C GLN A 154 2.52 -14.49 -1.37
N GLN A 155 2.86 -14.21 -2.63
CA GLN A 155 3.61 -15.16 -3.48
C GLN A 155 5.06 -14.72 -3.72
N ALA A 156 5.42 -13.49 -3.35
CA ALA A 156 6.73 -12.88 -3.64
C ALA A 156 7.11 -12.95 -5.14
N ASP A 157 6.11 -12.98 -6.03
CA ASP A 157 6.28 -13.10 -7.47
C ASP A 157 6.13 -11.72 -8.13
N MET A 158 7.26 -11.01 -8.21
CA MET A 158 7.32 -9.68 -8.81
C MET A 158 6.99 -9.68 -10.33
N PRO A 159 7.49 -10.63 -11.15
CA PRO A 159 7.16 -10.66 -12.58
C PRO A 159 5.67 -10.77 -12.87
N THR A 160 4.94 -11.61 -12.15
CA THR A 160 3.48 -11.72 -12.34
C THR A 160 2.75 -10.47 -11.86
N ALA A 161 3.13 -9.90 -10.71
CA ALA A 161 2.59 -8.64 -10.21
C ALA A 161 2.76 -7.50 -11.25
N ARG A 162 3.96 -7.38 -11.83
CA ARG A 162 4.25 -6.45 -12.95
C ARG A 162 3.36 -6.71 -14.15
N SER A 163 3.18 -7.97 -14.54
CA SER A 163 2.32 -8.31 -15.69
C SER A 163 0.86 -7.90 -15.46
N TYR A 164 0.32 -8.05 -14.24
CA TYR A 164 -1.01 -7.54 -13.90
C TYR A 164 -1.07 -6.02 -13.97
N MET A 165 -0.10 -5.30 -13.42
CA MET A 165 -0.06 -3.84 -13.50
C MET A 165 0.05 -3.33 -14.94
N GLN A 166 0.97 -3.89 -15.73
CA GLN A 166 1.14 -3.52 -17.13
C GLN A 166 -0.09 -3.82 -17.99
N ARG A 167 -0.79 -4.94 -17.74
CA ARG A 167 -2.08 -5.23 -18.39
C ARG A 167 -3.15 -4.24 -17.93
N GLY A 168 -3.21 -3.95 -16.64
CA GLY A 168 -4.12 -2.96 -16.07
C GLY A 168 -3.93 -1.60 -16.71
N LEU A 169 -2.68 -1.15 -16.88
CA LEU A 169 -2.36 0.10 -17.56
C LEU A 169 -2.82 0.12 -19.02
N ARG A 170 -2.89 -1.02 -19.71
CA ARG A 170 -3.45 -1.07 -21.08
C ARG A 170 -4.95 -0.75 -21.11
N PHE A 171 -5.70 -1.17 -20.09
CA PHE A 171 -7.15 -0.94 -19.99
C PHE A 171 -7.50 0.40 -19.31
N CYS A 172 -6.84 0.72 -18.20
CA CYS A 172 -7.14 1.85 -17.32
C CYS A 172 -6.09 2.97 -17.47
N LYS A 173 -5.71 3.34 -18.70
CA LYS A 173 -4.67 4.35 -18.97
C LYS A 173 -4.92 5.69 -18.29
N ARG A 174 -6.19 6.12 -18.25
CA ARG A 174 -6.63 7.43 -17.73
C ARG A 174 -6.72 7.48 -16.20
N GLU A 175 -6.60 6.34 -15.51
CA GLU A 175 -6.72 6.31 -14.07
C GLU A 175 -5.37 6.60 -13.41
N ARG A 176 -5.25 7.80 -12.83
CA ARG A 176 -4.01 8.28 -12.17
C ARG A 176 -3.57 7.37 -11.03
N LYS A 177 -4.53 6.86 -10.25
CA LYS A 177 -4.27 6.02 -9.07
C LYS A 177 -3.53 4.73 -9.42
N LEU A 178 -3.82 4.15 -10.59
CA LEU A 178 -3.15 2.93 -11.03
C LEU A 178 -1.66 3.15 -11.29
N TRP A 179 -1.29 4.30 -11.87
CA TRP A 179 0.09 4.68 -12.10
C TRP A 179 0.87 4.88 -10.80
N LEU A 180 0.26 5.56 -9.83
CA LEU A 180 0.83 5.78 -8.50
C LEU A 180 1.04 4.45 -7.76
N GLU A 181 0.04 3.56 -7.77
CA GLU A 181 0.14 2.24 -7.13
C GLU A 181 1.18 1.35 -7.81
N TYR A 182 1.35 1.45 -9.14
CA TYR A 182 2.40 0.71 -9.84
C TYR A 182 3.79 1.21 -9.46
N ALA A 183 4.00 2.53 -9.43
CA ALA A 183 5.28 3.11 -8.99
C ALA A 183 5.58 2.79 -7.51
N LYS A 184 4.56 2.81 -6.65
CA LYS A 184 4.68 2.38 -5.25
C LYS A 184 5.09 0.91 -5.14
N LEU A 185 4.49 0.02 -5.95
CA LEU A 185 4.83 -1.40 -5.97
C LEU A 185 6.28 -1.63 -6.41
N GLU A 186 6.76 -0.88 -7.41
CA GLU A 186 8.17 -0.95 -7.82
C GLU A 186 9.11 -0.44 -6.73
N MET A 187 8.80 0.70 -6.09
CA MET A 187 9.60 1.21 -4.97
C MET A 187 9.66 0.23 -3.80
N LEU A 188 8.54 -0.41 -3.45
CA LEU A 188 8.50 -1.46 -2.44
C LEU A 188 9.40 -2.65 -2.79
N TYR A 189 9.49 -3.01 -4.07
CA TYR A 189 10.39 -4.07 -4.52
C TYR A 189 11.86 -3.66 -4.41
N VAL A 190 12.21 -2.42 -4.82
CA VAL A 190 13.57 -1.90 -4.66
C VAL A 190 13.95 -1.84 -3.18
N ALA A 191 13.05 -1.37 -2.32
CA ALA A 191 13.24 -1.34 -0.87
C ALA A 191 13.47 -2.75 -0.29
N LYS A 192 12.67 -3.75 -0.70
CA LYS A 192 12.87 -5.15 -0.29
C LYS A 192 14.24 -5.68 -0.72
N ILE A 193 14.70 -5.36 -1.93
CA ILE A 193 16.03 -5.76 -2.40
C ILE A 193 17.12 -5.08 -1.58
N ALA A 194 17.02 -3.77 -1.36
CA ALA A 194 17.99 -3.00 -0.58
C ALA A 194 18.08 -3.52 0.87
N ALA A 195 16.94 -3.71 1.54
CA ALA A 195 16.88 -4.29 2.88
C ALA A 195 17.50 -5.69 2.94
N ARG A 196 17.23 -6.53 1.93
CA ARG A 196 17.83 -7.87 1.84
C ARG A 196 19.35 -7.82 1.71
N ARG A 197 19.91 -6.85 0.97
CA ARG A 197 21.36 -6.67 0.85
C ARG A 197 21.99 -6.24 2.16
N LYS A 198 21.37 -5.27 2.83
CA LYS A 198 21.80 -4.80 4.16
C LYS A 198 21.84 -5.95 5.17
N ILE A 199 20.80 -6.79 5.19
CA ILE A 199 20.74 -7.98 6.06
C ILE A 199 21.81 -9.02 5.70
N LEU A 200 22.06 -9.24 4.41
CA LEU A 200 23.10 -10.17 3.95
C LEU A 200 24.53 -9.63 4.15
N GLY A 201 24.71 -8.43 4.71
CA GLY A 201 26.02 -7.82 4.94
C GLY A 201 26.74 -7.45 3.64
N LEU A 202 26.01 -7.37 2.52
CA LEU A 202 26.59 -7.07 1.20
C LEU A 202 26.89 -5.58 1.01
N ASP A 203 26.44 -4.73 1.94
CA ASP A 203 26.85 -3.32 2.02
C ASP A 203 28.21 -3.16 2.73
N ILE A 204 28.75 -4.24 3.32
CA ILE A 204 30.14 -4.30 3.77
C ILE A 204 30.99 -4.61 2.54
N GLU A 205 31.14 -3.62 1.66
CA GLU A 205 32.44 -3.48 1.03
C GLU A 205 33.43 -3.41 2.18
N ARG A 206 34.27 -4.43 2.33
CA ARG A 206 35.47 -4.38 3.17
C ARG A 206 36.10 -3.03 2.87
N THR A 207 35.98 -2.09 3.80
CA THR A 207 36.72 -0.85 3.79
C THR A 207 38.15 -1.32 3.64
N ALA A 208 38.71 -1.16 2.45
CA ALA A 208 40.07 -1.56 2.18
C ALA A 208 40.87 -0.87 3.27
N LYS A 209 41.44 -1.66 4.17
CA LYS A 209 42.38 -1.21 5.17
C LYS A 209 43.51 -0.52 4.39
N GLN A 210 43.40 0.79 4.20
CA GLN A 210 44.57 1.64 4.14
C GLN A 210 45.15 1.58 5.56
N ILE A 211 45.96 0.55 5.80
CA ILE A 211 47.01 0.65 6.80
C ILE A 211 47.97 1.66 6.19
N ASP A 212 47.90 2.86 6.74
CA ASP A 212 48.85 3.93 6.67
C ASP A 212 50.28 3.37 6.73
N SER A 213 50.96 3.36 5.59
CA SER A 213 52.38 3.04 5.51
C SER A 213 53.16 4.33 5.75
N THR A 214 53.10 4.83 6.98
CA THR A 214 54.04 5.84 7.46
C THR A 214 54.56 5.43 8.84
N LEU A 215 55.88 5.57 9.00
CA LEU A 215 56.69 5.51 10.23
C LEU A 215 57.38 4.16 10.54
N ASP A 216 58.59 4.10 9.96
CA ASP A 216 59.89 3.79 10.59
C ASP A 216 60.15 2.52 11.39
N ALA A 217 61.33 1.98 11.07
CA ALA A 217 62.00 0.86 11.69
C ALA A 217 62.34 1.14 13.16
N ASP A 218 62.00 0.20 14.04
CA ASP A 218 62.88 -0.22 15.14
C ASP A 218 62.48 -1.60 15.67
N ALA A 219 63.49 -2.31 16.16
CA ALA A 219 63.51 -3.74 16.44
C ALA A 219 62.71 -4.20 17.67
N ASP A 220 62.41 -5.51 17.68
CA ASP A 220 61.91 -6.35 18.79
C ASP A 220 60.48 -6.13 19.32
N MET A 221 59.50 -6.65 18.58
CA MET A 221 58.38 -7.38 19.19
C MET A 221 58.00 -8.59 18.33
N MET A 222 58.14 -9.81 18.88
CA MET A 222 57.56 -11.03 18.30
C MET A 222 56.02 -10.91 18.32
N ALA A 223 55.42 -10.66 17.17
CA ALA A 223 54.00 -10.86 16.98
C ALA A 223 53.71 -12.37 16.89
N LEU A 224 52.92 -12.89 17.84
CA LEU A 224 52.34 -14.22 17.77
C LEU A 224 51.53 -14.34 16.45
N PRO A 225 51.65 -15.43 15.68
CA PRO A 225 50.82 -15.64 14.51
C PRO A 225 49.35 -15.63 14.92
N ASP A 226 48.55 -14.72 14.36
CA ASP A 226 47.09 -14.78 14.44
C ASP A 226 46.66 -16.10 13.81
N VAL A 227 46.16 -17.01 14.65
CA VAL A 227 45.60 -18.29 14.25
C VAL A 227 44.45 -18.00 13.29
N THR A 228 44.70 -18.15 12.00
CA THR A 228 43.66 -18.20 10.99
C THR A 228 42.79 -19.41 11.32
N ALA A 229 41.47 -19.22 11.27
CA ALA A 229 40.48 -20.26 11.55
C ALA A 229 40.48 -21.41 10.51
N ASP A 230 41.57 -21.60 9.76
CA ASP A 230 41.79 -22.63 8.76
C ASP A 230 42.63 -23.81 9.25
N GLU A 231 43.26 -23.74 10.44
CA GLU A 231 44.11 -24.82 10.96
C GLU A 231 43.44 -25.77 11.97
N ILE A 232 42.15 -25.61 12.28
CA ILE A 232 41.38 -26.62 13.03
C ILE A 232 40.40 -27.30 12.06
N LYS A 233 40.91 -28.17 11.20
CA LYS A 233 40.10 -29.15 10.47
C LYS A 233 40.15 -30.49 11.20
N PRO A 234 39.09 -30.92 11.90
CA PRO A 234 38.90 -32.33 12.15
C PRO A 234 38.59 -33.00 10.80
N GLU A 235 39.42 -33.97 10.40
CA GLU A 235 39.20 -34.75 9.19
C GLU A 235 37.80 -35.40 9.22
N GLY A 236 36.94 -35.02 8.27
CA GLY A 236 35.64 -35.68 8.06
C GLY A 236 34.38 -34.80 8.02
N ALA A 237 34.46 -33.47 8.12
CA ALA A 237 33.28 -32.60 7.98
C ALA A 237 33.00 -32.23 6.49
N PRO A 238 31.75 -32.25 6.00
CA PRO A 238 31.42 -31.84 4.64
C PRO A 238 31.67 -30.33 4.46
N GLU A 239 32.31 -29.94 3.36
CA GLU A 239 32.52 -28.54 2.99
C GLU A 239 31.19 -27.75 2.97
N PRO A 240 31.15 -26.51 3.48
CA PRO A 240 30.01 -25.64 3.27
C PRO A 240 29.98 -25.24 1.80
N LYS A 241 29.15 -25.95 1.01
CA LYS A 241 28.76 -25.51 -0.33
C LYS A 241 27.94 -24.22 -0.21
N GLN A 242 28.62 -23.08 -0.21
CA GLN A 242 28.21 -21.80 -0.81
C GLN A 242 29.17 -20.70 -0.32
N ALA A 243 30.38 -20.68 -0.86
CA ALA A 243 31.11 -19.43 -1.00
C ALA A 243 30.28 -18.57 -1.98
N VAL A 244 29.76 -17.45 -1.49
CA VAL A 244 28.94 -16.53 -2.30
C VAL A 244 29.88 -15.86 -3.31
N ASP A 245 29.75 -16.22 -4.59
CA ASP A 245 30.55 -15.65 -5.69
C ASP A 245 30.51 -14.12 -5.69
N GLU A 246 31.66 -13.48 -5.50
CA GLU A 246 31.85 -12.02 -5.57
C GLU A 246 31.41 -11.42 -6.93
N GLU A 247 31.43 -12.22 -8.01
CA GLU A 247 30.92 -11.83 -9.32
C GLU A 247 29.39 -11.83 -9.40
N ALA A 248 28.70 -12.73 -8.69
CA ALA A 248 27.25 -12.70 -8.58
C ALA A 248 26.78 -11.46 -7.80
N LEU A 249 27.59 -11.01 -6.84
CA LEU A 249 27.38 -9.81 -6.05
C LEU A 249 27.53 -8.52 -6.87
N LYS A 250 28.55 -8.41 -7.73
CA LYS A 250 28.70 -7.27 -8.66
C LYS A 250 27.59 -7.22 -9.71
N LYS A 251 27.12 -8.37 -10.22
CA LYS A 251 25.97 -8.46 -11.14
C LYS A 251 24.65 -8.08 -10.47
N LEU A 252 24.50 -8.36 -9.17
CA LEU A 252 23.39 -7.85 -8.37
C LEU A 252 23.52 -6.34 -8.16
N ALA A 253 24.69 -5.82 -7.77
CA ALA A 253 24.94 -4.39 -7.56
C ALA A 253 24.63 -3.55 -8.81
N ALA A 254 25.05 -4.02 -9.99
CA ALA A 254 24.75 -3.43 -11.28
C ALA A 254 23.35 -3.76 -11.82
N SER A 255 22.49 -4.46 -11.05
CA SER A 255 21.16 -4.80 -11.50
C SER A 255 20.35 -3.52 -11.76
N PRO A 256 19.80 -3.32 -12.97
CA PRO A 256 18.94 -2.17 -13.31
C PRO A 256 17.73 -2.00 -12.38
N ALA A 257 17.39 -3.04 -11.62
CA ALA A 257 16.36 -2.99 -10.60
C ALA A 257 16.71 -2.06 -9.42
N LEU A 258 17.99 -1.87 -9.09
CA LEU A 258 18.41 -1.07 -7.93
C LEU A 258 18.58 0.42 -8.25
N ASN A 259 18.86 0.75 -9.51
CA ASN A 259 19.06 2.15 -9.94
C ASN A 259 17.75 2.96 -9.99
N GLY A 260 16.59 2.31 -9.83
CA GLY A 260 15.30 2.98 -9.91
C GLY A 260 14.85 3.31 -11.33
N ASP A 261 15.47 2.71 -12.35
CA ASP A 261 15.16 2.99 -13.76
C ASP A 261 13.70 2.65 -14.11
N ILE A 262 13.14 1.59 -13.51
CA ILE A 262 11.74 1.20 -13.74
C ILE A 262 10.77 2.26 -13.17
N PRO A 263 10.84 2.66 -11.88
CA PRO A 263 10.07 3.79 -11.36
C PRO A 263 10.20 5.06 -12.20
N ARG A 264 11.42 5.38 -12.67
CA ARG A 264 11.67 6.53 -13.55
C ARG A 264 10.90 6.43 -14.87
N ILE A 265 11.00 5.29 -15.56
CA ILE A 265 10.28 5.08 -16.84
C ILE A 265 8.76 5.16 -16.62
N ILE A 266 8.25 4.65 -15.50
CA ILE A 266 6.83 4.75 -15.15
C ILE A 266 6.42 6.22 -15.00
N PHE A 267 7.23 7.02 -14.30
CA PHE A 267 7.01 8.46 -14.19
C PHE A 267 7.01 9.13 -15.57
N GLU A 268 8.07 8.96 -16.37
CA GLU A 268 8.20 9.59 -17.70
C GLU A 268 7.05 9.19 -18.64
N THR A 269 6.63 7.92 -18.64
CA THR A 269 5.49 7.46 -19.45
C THR A 269 4.15 8.00 -18.96
N SER A 270 3.93 8.07 -17.64
CA SER A 270 2.72 8.68 -17.09
C SER A 270 2.64 10.18 -17.41
N MET A 271 3.78 10.88 -17.37
CA MET A 271 3.86 12.31 -17.68
C MET A 271 3.62 12.58 -19.17
N ARG A 272 4.05 11.68 -20.06
CA ARG A 272 3.72 11.74 -21.49
C ARG A 272 2.21 11.63 -21.75
N ASP A 273 1.51 10.79 -20.97
CA ASP A 273 0.08 10.54 -21.16
C ASP A 273 -0.81 11.62 -20.54
N PHE A 274 -0.46 12.16 -19.35
CA PHE A 274 -1.30 13.12 -18.63
C PHE A 274 -0.83 14.57 -18.71
N ASN A 275 0.48 14.80 -18.73
CA ASN A 275 1.11 16.12 -18.62
C ASN A 275 0.52 17.01 -17.51
N ASP A 276 0.21 16.42 -16.34
CA ASP A 276 -0.44 17.11 -15.22
C ASP A 276 0.54 17.33 -14.05
N PRO A 277 0.83 18.58 -13.66
CA PRO A 277 1.72 18.91 -12.54
C PRO A 277 1.24 18.41 -11.17
N THR A 278 -0.06 18.15 -11.00
CA THR A 278 -0.60 17.61 -9.75
C THR A 278 -0.28 16.13 -9.60
N LEU A 279 -0.21 15.39 -10.72
CA LEU A 279 0.17 13.99 -10.73
C LEU A 279 1.66 13.85 -10.41
N ALA A 280 2.50 14.75 -10.92
CA ALA A 280 3.94 14.75 -10.62
C ALA A 280 4.21 14.96 -9.13
N GLU A 281 3.45 15.85 -8.48
CA GLU A 281 3.50 16.04 -7.03
C GLU A 281 3.08 14.77 -6.27
N GLN A 282 2.03 14.07 -6.74
CA GLN A 282 1.61 12.80 -6.12
C GLN A 282 2.68 11.70 -6.27
N PHE A 283 3.42 11.67 -7.40
CA PHE A 283 4.57 10.77 -7.54
C PHE A 283 5.70 11.14 -6.58
N PHE A 284 5.96 12.43 -6.41
CA PHE A 284 6.94 12.91 -5.42
C PHE A 284 6.57 12.43 -4.03
N ASP A 285 5.32 12.58 -3.60
CA ASP A 285 4.85 12.12 -2.29
C ASP A 285 4.98 10.60 -2.12
N VAL A 286 4.70 9.82 -3.17
CA VAL A 286 4.88 8.36 -3.15
C VAL A 286 6.35 7.99 -2.99
N PHE A 287 7.27 8.63 -3.70
CA PHE A 287 8.70 8.35 -3.63
C PHE A 287 9.33 8.85 -2.33
N ALA A 288 8.87 9.99 -1.82
CA ALA A 288 9.34 10.57 -0.57
C ALA A 288 9.07 9.67 0.65
N GLY A 289 8.04 8.82 0.58
CA GLY A 289 7.78 7.80 1.60
C GLY A 289 8.85 6.70 1.72
N PHE A 290 9.84 6.65 0.83
CA PHE A 290 10.90 5.64 0.82
C PHE A 290 12.29 6.26 1.08
N THR A 291 12.56 6.63 2.32
CA THR A 291 13.84 7.26 2.73
C THR A 291 15.03 6.29 2.68
N ASP A 292 14.82 5.01 3.00
CA ASP A 292 15.89 4.00 3.11
C ASP A 292 16.44 3.50 1.75
N VAL A 293 15.92 4.00 0.63
CA VAL A 293 16.25 3.48 -0.71
C VAL A 293 17.26 4.38 -1.42
N PRO A 294 18.42 3.87 -1.87
CA PRO A 294 19.47 4.68 -2.50
C PRO A 294 19.04 5.45 -3.76
N CYS A 295 18.04 4.95 -4.50
CA CYS A 295 17.57 5.58 -5.73
C CYS A 295 16.56 6.71 -5.50
N THR A 296 16.04 6.89 -4.27
CA THR A 296 15.00 7.88 -3.99
C THR A 296 15.48 9.30 -4.28
N SER A 297 16.67 9.68 -3.82
CA SER A 297 17.23 11.02 -4.06
C SER A 297 17.33 11.36 -5.55
N LYS A 298 17.82 10.41 -6.36
CA LYS A 298 17.91 10.55 -7.82
C LYS A 298 16.54 10.69 -8.49
N LEU A 299 15.54 9.92 -8.03
CA LEU A 299 14.18 9.98 -8.56
C LEU A 299 13.49 11.30 -8.21
N LEU A 300 13.65 11.79 -6.98
CA LEU A 300 13.09 13.07 -6.55
C LEU A 300 13.70 14.25 -7.32
N GLN A 301 15.03 14.25 -7.48
CA GLN A 301 15.72 15.23 -8.33
C GLN A 301 15.20 15.19 -9.77
N HIS A 302 15.05 13.99 -10.34
CA HIS A 302 14.52 13.85 -11.70
C HIS A 302 13.09 14.40 -11.87
N ILE A 303 12.21 14.23 -10.88
CA ILE A 303 10.86 14.83 -10.91
C ILE A 303 10.96 16.37 -10.90
N ILE A 304 11.85 16.91 -10.07
CA ILE A 304 12.05 18.35 -9.98
C ILE A 304 12.61 18.91 -11.29
N ASP A 305 13.62 18.25 -11.86
CA ASP A 305 14.18 18.61 -13.17
C ASP A 305 13.10 18.59 -14.25
N TYR A 306 12.26 17.56 -14.28
CA TYR A 306 11.14 17.46 -15.21
C TYR A 306 10.17 18.65 -15.06
N LEU A 307 9.80 18.99 -13.83
CA LEU A 307 8.91 20.13 -13.55
C LEU A 307 9.56 21.48 -13.89
N SER A 308 10.86 21.62 -13.68
CA SER A 308 11.62 22.85 -14.01
C SER A 308 11.71 23.10 -15.51
N ASN A 309 11.78 22.03 -16.31
CA ASN A 309 11.81 22.10 -17.77
C ASN A 309 10.45 22.47 -18.39
N GLN A 310 9.37 22.48 -17.60
CA GLN A 310 8.04 22.88 -18.07
C GLN A 310 7.76 24.34 -17.75
N GLU A 311 7.42 25.14 -18.78
CA GLU A 311 7.16 26.57 -18.62
C GLU A 311 5.79 26.92 -17.99
N SER A 312 4.94 25.92 -17.73
CA SER A 312 3.61 26.14 -17.16
C SER A 312 3.68 26.70 -15.74
N ALA A 313 2.87 27.72 -15.44
CA ALA A 313 2.79 28.32 -14.10
C ALA A 313 2.39 27.30 -13.01
N ALA A 314 1.54 26.33 -13.36
CA ALA A 314 1.18 25.24 -12.45
C ALA A 314 2.36 24.30 -12.15
N SER A 315 3.26 24.08 -13.14
CA SER A 315 4.47 23.29 -12.96
C SER A 315 5.46 23.97 -12.02
N LYS A 316 5.61 25.31 -12.14
CA LYS A 316 6.46 26.10 -11.24
C LYS A 316 5.99 26.05 -9.78
N ILE A 317 4.68 26.10 -9.54
CA ILE A 317 4.09 25.95 -8.19
C ILE A 317 4.36 24.56 -7.63
N SER A 318 4.05 23.50 -8.39
CA SER A 318 4.32 22.13 -7.96
C SER A 318 5.81 21.89 -7.73
N MET A 319 6.69 22.49 -8.54
CA MET A 319 8.15 22.42 -8.39
C MET A 319 8.60 23.01 -7.05
N GLN A 320 8.15 24.22 -6.71
CA GLN A 320 8.51 24.89 -5.45
C GLN A 320 8.06 24.09 -4.23
N ILE A 321 6.89 23.44 -4.31
CA ILE A 321 6.38 22.56 -3.26
C ILE A 321 7.22 21.28 -3.17
N CYS A 322 7.58 20.67 -4.30
CA CYS A 322 8.45 19.49 -4.32
C CYS A 322 9.84 19.82 -3.73
N PHE A 323 10.41 20.99 -4.03
CA PHE A 323 11.64 21.45 -3.39
C PHE A 323 11.48 21.62 -1.88
N ALA A 324 10.39 22.25 -1.43
CA ALA A 324 10.11 22.38 0.01
C ALA A 324 9.96 21.00 0.69
N LYS A 325 9.29 20.05 0.02
CA LYS A 325 9.15 18.67 0.50
C LYS A 325 10.48 17.91 0.49
N LEU A 326 11.38 18.17 -0.45
CA LEU A 326 12.72 17.57 -0.49
C LEU A 326 13.56 17.97 0.72
N GLU A 327 13.51 19.25 1.10
CA GLU A 327 14.22 19.74 2.30
C GLU A 327 13.63 19.15 3.60
N LEU A 328 12.36 18.74 3.58
CA LEU A 328 11.61 18.17 4.70
C LEU A 328 11.48 16.63 4.64
N LEU A 329 12.25 15.94 3.78
CA LEU A 329 12.06 14.51 3.52
C LEU A 329 12.16 13.64 4.78
N ASP A 330 13.12 13.95 5.65
CA ASP A 330 13.44 13.16 6.84
C ASP A 330 12.62 13.59 8.07
N THR A 331 11.78 14.62 7.97
CA THR A 331 11.20 15.30 9.14
C THR A 331 9.81 14.79 9.53
N ASN A 332 9.39 13.63 9.01
CA ASN A 332 8.04 13.08 9.21
C ASN A 332 7.91 12.21 10.47
N THR A 333 8.93 12.15 11.32
CA THR A 333 8.93 11.41 12.58
C THR A 333 9.21 12.35 13.75
N GLN A 334 8.65 12.05 14.93
CA GLN A 334 8.86 12.85 16.14
C GLN A 334 10.35 13.00 16.47
N GLU A 335 11.11 11.91 16.35
CA GLU A 335 12.57 11.89 16.55
C GLU A 335 13.33 12.83 15.61
N ALA A 336 12.84 13.01 14.38
CA ALA A 336 13.45 13.92 13.43
C ALA A 336 13.06 15.39 13.67
N ILE A 337 11.89 15.65 14.26
CA ILE A 337 11.44 17.01 14.63
C ILE A 337 12.23 17.51 15.85
N GLU A 338 12.55 16.61 16.78
CA GLU A 338 13.40 16.89 17.95
C GLU A 338 14.89 17.04 17.58
N SER A 339 15.29 16.69 16.35
CA SER A 339 16.67 16.84 15.90
C SER A 339 17.05 18.31 15.71
N ALA A 340 18.29 18.65 16.08
CA ALA A 340 18.82 20.02 15.96
C ALA A 340 18.84 20.57 14.52
N ASP A 341 18.73 19.69 13.52
CA ASP A 341 18.71 20.05 12.10
C ASP A 341 17.32 20.49 11.61
N PHE A 342 16.25 20.18 12.35
CA PHE A 342 14.88 20.47 11.95
C PHE A 342 14.59 21.96 11.74
N PRO A 343 14.95 22.89 12.65
CA PRO A 343 14.71 24.31 12.45
C PRO A 343 15.44 24.87 11.22
N LEU A 344 16.63 24.35 10.91
CA LEU A 344 17.42 24.75 9.74
C LEU A 344 16.77 24.27 8.45
N LYS A 345 16.30 23.01 8.40
CA LYS A 345 15.56 22.43 7.27
C LYS A 345 14.24 23.18 7.04
N LEU A 346 13.50 23.49 8.12
CA LEU A 346 12.26 24.26 8.06
C LEU A 346 12.48 25.69 7.55
N ALA A 347 13.51 26.38 8.03
CA ALA A 347 13.84 27.72 7.58
C ALA A 347 14.19 27.75 6.08
N LYS A 348 14.96 26.76 5.61
CA LYS A 348 15.26 26.58 4.17
C LYS A 348 13.99 26.36 3.37
N ALA A 349 13.11 25.45 3.80
CA ALA A 349 11.84 25.18 3.13
C ALA A 349 10.95 26.44 3.03
N LEU A 350 10.77 27.18 4.13
CA LEU A 350 10.00 28.42 4.15
C LEU A 350 10.62 29.50 3.25
N SER A 351 11.95 29.57 3.15
CA SER A 351 12.63 30.51 2.26
C SER A 351 12.36 30.21 0.78
N VAL A 352 12.32 28.93 0.40
CA VAL A 352 11.97 28.48 -0.96
C VAL A 352 10.53 28.83 -1.30
N LEU A 353 9.61 28.56 -0.36
CA LEU A 353 8.19 28.88 -0.53
C LEU A 353 7.94 30.39 -0.64
N LYS A 354 8.68 31.20 0.13
CA LYS A 354 8.59 32.67 0.06
C LYS A 354 9.11 33.23 -1.26
N LYS A 355 10.23 32.68 -1.79
CA LYS A 355 10.71 33.01 -3.14
C LYS A 355 9.66 32.67 -4.18
N GLY A 356 8.99 31.52 -4.02
CA GLY A 356 7.98 31.07 -4.95
C GLY A 356 6.73 31.95 -5.07
N MET A 357 6.30 32.53 -3.94
CA MET A 357 5.24 33.54 -3.93
C MET A 357 5.59 34.83 -4.68
N GLY A 358 6.89 35.16 -4.77
CA GLY A 358 7.36 36.34 -5.49
C GLY A 358 7.35 36.16 -7.01
N GLU A 359 7.60 34.93 -7.47
CA GLU A 359 7.71 34.60 -8.89
C GLU A 359 6.35 34.47 -9.60
N SER A 360 5.26 34.15 -8.89
CA SER A 360 3.96 33.83 -9.49
C SER A 360 2.74 34.46 -8.78
N PRO A 361 2.61 35.80 -8.74
CA PRO A 361 1.61 36.51 -7.94
C PRO A 361 0.15 36.13 -8.26
N LYS A 362 -0.15 35.71 -9.49
CA LYS A 362 -1.50 35.32 -9.93
C LYS A 362 -1.97 33.97 -9.35
N HIS A 363 -1.04 33.10 -8.94
CA HIS A 363 -1.35 31.77 -8.42
C HIS A 363 -0.94 31.59 -6.95
N ASN A 364 -0.64 32.70 -6.25
CA ASN A 364 -0.29 32.68 -4.83
C ASN A 364 -1.34 32.00 -3.96
N ALA A 365 -2.62 32.08 -4.35
CA ALA A 365 -3.68 31.38 -3.64
C ALA A 365 -3.63 29.84 -3.82
N ASP A 366 -3.21 29.33 -4.99
CA ASP A 366 -3.08 27.89 -5.22
C ASP A 366 -1.83 27.33 -4.51
N LEU A 367 -0.73 28.10 -4.52
CA LEU A 367 0.49 27.78 -3.75
C LEU A 367 0.19 27.79 -2.25
N ALA A 368 -0.48 28.81 -1.74
CA ALA A 368 -0.82 28.93 -0.32
C ALA A 368 -1.71 27.78 0.16
N GLU A 369 -2.67 27.31 -0.65
CA GLU A 369 -3.50 26.15 -0.30
C GLU A 369 -2.66 24.90 -0.08
N LYS A 370 -1.71 24.63 -0.99
CA LYS A 370 -0.83 23.46 -0.89
C LYS A 370 0.20 23.59 0.23
N VAL A 371 0.72 24.80 0.49
CA VAL A 371 1.62 25.06 1.62
C VAL A 371 0.91 24.84 2.95
N VAL A 372 -0.34 25.30 3.07
CA VAL A 372 -1.14 25.03 4.26
C VAL A 372 -1.33 23.52 4.44
N ALA A 373 -1.66 22.79 3.37
CA ALA A 373 -1.78 21.34 3.44
C ALA A 373 -0.46 20.62 3.82
N LEU A 374 0.70 21.17 3.44
CA LEU A 374 2.02 20.66 3.80
C LEU A 374 2.37 20.92 5.27
N LEU A 375 2.03 22.10 5.80
CA LEU A 375 2.42 22.52 7.15
C LEU A 375 1.47 22.03 8.25
N LEU A 376 0.20 21.76 7.94
CA LEU A 376 -0.79 21.33 8.93
C LEU A 376 -0.44 20.04 9.69
N PRO A 377 0.05 18.97 9.05
CA PRO A 377 0.35 17.73 9.75
C PRO A 377 1.42 17.89 10.84
N TYR A 378 2.29 18.89 10.73
CA TYR A 378 3.33 19.16 11.73
C TYR A 378 2.77 19.56 13.09
N PHE A 379 1.56 20.12 13.15
CA PHE A 379 0.89 20.50 14.41
C PHE A 379 0.35 19.31 15.21
N ASN A 380 0.34 18.11 14.63
CA ASN A 380 -0.01 16.90 15.36
C ASN A 380 1.17 16.35 16.18
N PHE A 381 2.38 16.88 15.99
CA PHE A 381 3.59 16.51 16.72
C PHE A 381 3.84 17.46 17.89
N GLU A 382 4.60 16.99 18.89
CA GLU A 382 5.05 17.85 19.98
C GLU A 382 6.19 18.74 19.46
N LEU A 383 5.96 20.06 19.47
CA LEU A 383 6.84 21.07 18.92
C LEU A 383 7.35 22.00 20.03
N ASP A 384 8.59 22.47 19.90
CA ASP A 384 9.09 23.56 20.74
C ASP A 384 8.27 24.84 20.53
N GLU A 385 8.08 25.63 21.60
CA GLU A 385 7.26 26.86 21.57
C GLU A 385 7.71 27.85 20.47
N ASP A 386 9.02 27.98 20.25
CA ASP A 386 9.59 28.86 19.21
C ASP A 386 9.29 28.36 17.80
N ILE A 387 9.38 27.05 17.57
CA ILE A 387 9.10 26.41 16.28
C ILE A 387 7.60 26.50 15.98
N GLU A 388 6.76 26.22 16.97
CA GLU A 388 5.31 26.35 16.87
C GLU A 388 4.93 27.80 16.52
N ARG A 389 5.56 28.79 17.16
CA ARG A 389 5.33 30.20 16.86
C ARG A 389 5.69 30.55 15.41
N VAL A 390 6.82 30.06 14.92
CA VAL A 390 7.26 30.27 13.53
C VAL A 390 6.26 29.62 12.56
N LEU A 391 5.87 28.37 12.79
CA LEU A 391 4.90 27.66 11.96
C LEU A 391 3.53 28.34 11.96
N ARG A 392 3.02 28.77 13.12
CA ARG A 392 1.75 29.54 13.22
C ARG A 392 1.83 30.86 12.48
N SER A 393 2.97 31.56 12.57
CA SER A 393 3.17 32.83 11.85
C SER A 393 3.21 32.63 10.34
N ALA A 394 3.87 31.56 9.87
CA ALA A 394 3.89 31.18 8.46
C ALA A 394 2.50 30.81 7.96
N LEU A 395 1.78 29.91 8.66
CA LEU A 395 0.40 29.56 8.34
C LEU A 395 -0.51 30.79 8.29
N ALA A 396 -0.42 31.69 9.27
CA ALA A 396 -1.20 32.93 9.27
C ALA A 396 -0.91 33.80 8.04
N GLN A 397 0.35 33.88 7.61
CA GLN A 397 0.73 34.59 6.39
C GLN A 397 0.10 33.96 5.14
N TYR A 398 0.17 32.63 4.99
CA TYR A 398 -0.42 31.92 3.85
C TYR A 398 -1.96 31.97 3.86
N ILE A 399 -2.60 31.87 5.03
CA ILE A 399 -4.06 32.03 5.17
C ILE A 399 -4.50 33.45 4.81
N ARG A 400 -3.74 34.48 5.16
CA ARG A 400 -4.02 35.86 4.69
C ARG A 400 -3.94 35.97 3.18
N THR A 401 -2.96 35.33 2.53
CA THR A 401 -2.88 35.31 1.07
C THR A 401 -4.04 34.54 0.42
N LEU A 402 -4.58 33.51 1.07
CA LEU A 402 -5.80 32.82 0.63
C LEU A 402 -7.04 33.71 0.75
N HIS A 403 -7.18 34.44 1.87
CA HIS A 403 -8.29 35.39 2.07
C HIS A 403 -8.30 36.52 1.05
N GLN A 404 -7.12 37.00 0.61
CA GLN A 404 -7.01 38.02 -0.44
C GLN A 404 -7.49 37.51 -1.81
N GLY A 405 -7.44 36.19 -2.05
CA GLY A 405 -7.92 35.57 -3.29
C GLY A 405 -9.42 35.24 -3.30
N SER A 406 -9.93 34.57 -2.26
CA SER A 406 -11.37 34.35 -2.01
C SER A 406 -11.59 33.60 -0.69
N PHE A 407 -12.59 34.02 0.09
CA PHE A 407 -12.98 33.37 1.35
C PHE A 407 -13.47 31.92 1.15
N ASP A 408 -14.06 31.60 -0.01
CA ASP A 408 -14.57 30.26 -0.32
C ASP A 408 -13.45 29.21 -0.39
N ARG A 409 -12.22 29.62 -0.70
CA ARG A 409 -11.06 28.73 -0.75
C ARG A 409 -10.65 28.27 0.65
N VAL A 410 -10.66 29.16 1.63
CA VAL A 410 -10.39 28.78 3.04
C VAL A 410 -11.47 27.85 3.57
N LYS A 411 -12.74 28.12 3.22
CA LYS A 411 -13.86 27.22 3.51
C LYS A 411 -13.68 25.83 2.87
N ALA A 412 -13.16 25.76 1.65
CA ALA A 412 -12.89 24.49 0.96
C ALA A 412 -11.77 23.69 1.64
N VAL A 413 -10.69 24.35 2.08
CA VAL A 413 -9.59 23.71 2.82
C VAL A 413 -10.06 23.15 4.15
N VAL A 414 -10.83 23.92 4.93
CA VAL A 414 -11.42 23.46 6.20
C VAL A 414 -12.37 22.28 5.99
N LYS A 415 -13.25 22.34 4.99
CA LYS A 415 -14.13 21.21 4.63
C LYS A 415 -13.35 19.96 4.21
N ARG A 416 -12.21 20.13 3.54
CA ARG A 416 -11.35 19.01 3.11
C ARG A 416 -10.76 18.30 4.32
N GLN A 417 -10.30 19.04 5.34
CA GLN A 417 -9.78 18.46 6.57
C GLN A 417 -10.85 17.80 7.43
N LEU A 418 -12.06 18.39 7.52
CA LEU A 418 -13.20 17.76 8.18
C LEU A 418 -13.61 16.44 7.51
N LYS A 419 -13.63 16.39 6.17
CA LYS A 419 -13.87 15.14 5.43
C LYS A 419 -12.77 14.09 5.61
N ALA A 420 -11.54 14.52 5.92
CA ALA A 420 -10.43 13.63 6.22
C ALA A 420 -10.46 13.09 7.66
N GLY A 421 -11.34 13.61 8.52
CA GLY A 421 -11.45 13.22 9.94
C GLY A 421 -10.48 13.97 10.87
N ASN A 422 -9.81 15.02 10.38
CA ASN A 422 -8.80 15.78 11.13
C ASN A 422 -9.44 17.00 11.82
N GLU A 423 -10.23 16.77 12.87
CA GLU A 423 -10.94 17.85 13.60
C GLU A 423 -9.99 18.84 14.29
N ALA A 424 -8.84 18.37 14.78
CA ALA A 424 -7.82 19.22 15.42
C ALA A 424 -7.20 20.23 14.43
N GLU A 425 -6.81 19.76 13.24
CA GLU A 425 -6.26 20.59 12.16
C GLU A 425 -7.31 21.61 11.66
N ALA A 426 -8.57 21.19 11.54
CA ALA A 426 -9.67 22.07 11.14
C ALA A 426 -9.91 23.18 12.20
N THR A 427 -9.84 22.83 13.48
CA THR A 427 -10.01 23.80 14.58
C THR A 427 -8.87 24.82 14.62
N LEU A 428 -7.62 24.37 14.44
CA LEU A 428 -6.44 25.25 14.35
C LEU A 428 -6.53 26.22 13.16
N LEU A 429 -6.96 25.72 11.99
CA LEU A 429 -7.19 26.57 10.82
C LEU A 429 -8.24 27.66 11.10
N ILE A 430 -9.32 27.31 11.79
CA ILE A 430 -10.40 28.24 12.15
C ILE A 430 -9.93 29.27 13.17
N GLU A 431 -9.11 28.87 14.14
CA GLU A 431 -8.53 29.78 15.11
C GLU A 431 -7.63 30.82 14.43
N ILE A 432 -6.76 30.37 13.52
CA ILE A 432 -5.82 31.24 12.80
C ILE A 432 -6.56 32.13 11.78
N ALA A 433 -7.53 31.58 11.04
CA ALA A 433 -8.35 32.35 10.09
C ALA A 433 -9.26 33.35 10.81
N GLY A 434 -9.80 32.98 11.97
CA GLY A 434 -10.66 33.83 12.78
C GLY A 434 -9.93 35.00 13.45
N LYS A 435 -8.64 34.82 13.77
CA LYS A 435 -7.75 35.94 14.18
C LYS A 435 -7.54 36.97 13.06
N ALA A 436 -7.70 36.58 11.79
CA ALA A 436 -7.60 37.50 10.65
C ALA A 436 -8.95 38.19 10.31
N CYS A 437 -10.10 37.51 10.50
CA CYS A 437 -11.44 38.07 10.29
C CYS A 437 -12.49 37.44 11.25
N PRO A 438 -13.00 38.17 12.26
CA PRO A 438 -13.94 37.62 13.26
C PRO A 438 -15.30 37.19 12.68
N ILE A 439 -15.81 37.91 11.66
CA ILE A 439 -17.11 37.63 11.02
C ILE A 439 -17.09 36.31 10.26
N GLN A 440 -15.93 35.98 9.68
CA GLN A 440 -15.69 34.76 8.92
C GLN A 440 -15.43 33.54 9.83
N LYS A 441 -14.96 33.76 11.07
CA LYS A 441 -14.78 32.72 12.09
C LYS A 441 -16.08 31.98 12.39
N ALA A 442 -17.17 32.71 12.66
CA ALA A 442 -18.48 32.13 12.96
C ALA A 442 -19.04 31.28 11.81
N GLN A 443 -18.75 31.66 10.55
CA GLN A 443 -19.16 30.90 9.37
C GLN A 443 -18.37 29.61 9.16
N LEU A 444 -17.12 29.55 9.65
CA LEU A 444 -16.29 28.34 9.61
C LEU A 444 -16.57 27.42 10.81
N GLU A 445 -16.84 27.97 12.00
CA GLU A 445 -17.26 27.20 13.18
C GLU A 445 -18.58 26.46 12.95
N ALA A 446 -19.51 27.10 12.21
CA ALA A 446 -20.76 26.47 11.80
C ALA A 446 -20.58 25.21 10.92
N LEU A 447 -19.42 25.03 10.27
CA LEU A 447 -19.12 23.85 9.44
C LEU A 447 -18.62 22.65 10.24
N ILE A 448 -18.10 22.86 11.45
CA ILE A 448 -17.74 21.76 12.36
C ILE A 448 -19.01 21.18 12.99
N SER A 449 -20.02 22.04 13.23
CA SER A 449 -21.28 21.66 13.87
C SER A 449 -22.30 20.98 12.93
N SER A 450 -22.00 20.89 11.62
CA SER A 450 -22.86 20.35 10.56
C SER A 450 -22.29 19.07 9.96
#